data_AF-A0A9X6AC47-F1
#
_entry.id   AF-A0A9X6AC47-F1
#
_cell.length_a   1.000
_cell.length_b   1.000
_cell.length_c   1.000
_cell.angle_alpha   90.00
_cell.angle_beta   90.00
_cell.angle_gamma   90.00
#
_symmetry.space_group_name_H-M   'P 1'
#
loop_
_entity.id
_entity.type
_entity.pdbx_description
1 polymer ?
#
loop_
_entity_poly.entity_id
_entity_poly.type
_entity_poly.pdbx_seq_one_letter_code
_entity_poly.pdbx_strand_id
1 'polypeptide(L)'
;ERVAFGRNPRTSDPAARLEFSETIVPRFGPAYENEHRAWWIDSRDLLKASREADALGLELLGSIHMHPDWHRLGPPQERAVVLSERPTPMDRHVFGQTAWPINIICYLERRADAFYHALAAWAPPPAEHLDSECTELPLRVRTSTAAGV
;
A
#
# COMPACT_ATOMS: atom_id res chain seq x y z
N GLU A 1 16.27 -3.94 -10.01
CA GLU A 1 14.95 -3.96 -9.36
C GLU A 1 13.88 -3.73 -10.42
N ARG A 2 12.69 -4.32 -10.27
CA ARG A 2 11.54 -4.15 -11.19
C ARG A 2 10.26 -3.95 -10.38
N VAL A 3 9.32 -3.20 -10.94
CA VAL A 3 7.97 -2.99 -10.37
C VAL A 3 6.97 -3.59 -11.34
N ALA A 4 6.00 -4.34 -10.81
CA ALA A 4 4.86 -4.84 -11.54
C ALA A 4 3.59 -4.12 -11.07
N PHE A 5 2.73 -3.77 -12.03
CA PHE A 5 1.44 -3.12 -11.76
C PHE A 5 0.32 -4.13 -12.00
N GLY A 6 -0.77 -3.99 -11.26
CA GLY A 6 -1.98 -4.76 -11.49
C GLY A 6 -3.23 -3.93 -11.23
N ARG A 7 -4.37 -4.48 -11.67
CA ARG A 7 -5.66 -3.80 -11.60
C ARG A 7 -6.25 -3.86 -10.20
N ASN A 8 -7.12 -2.90 -9.89
CA ASN A 8 -7.94 -2.92 -8.68
C ASN A 8 -9.13 -3.86 -8.89
N PRO A 9 -9.21 -5.02 -8.20
CA PRO A 9 -10.30 -5.96 -8.37
C PRO A 9 -11.64 -5.36 -7.95
N ARG A 10 -11.68 -4.32 -7.09
CA ARG A 10 -12.93 -3.65 -6.70
C ARG A 10 -13.70 -3.08 -7.90
N THR A 11 -13.01 -2.77 -9.01
CA THR A 11 -13.66 -2.25 -10.22
C THR A 11 -14.35 -3.33 -11.05
N SER A 12 -13.98 -4.60 -10.88
CA SER A 12 -14.39 -5.69 -11.78
C SER A 12 -14.86 -6.98 -11.10
N ASP A 13 -14.55 -7.18 -9.82
CA ASP A 13 -14.80 -8.40 -9.06
C ASP A 13 -15.84 -8.15 -7.95
N PRO A 14 -17.04 -8.76 -8.03
CA PRO A 14 -18.05 -8.66 -6.99
C PRO A 14 -17.59 -9.16 -5.62
N ALA A 15 -16.72 -10.18 -5.56
CA ALA A 15 -16.24 -10.72 -4.29
C ALA A 15 -15.36 -9.70 -3.56
N ALA A 16 -14.52 -8.97 -4.28
CA ALA A 16 -13.72 -7.89 -3.70
C ALA A 16 -14.61 -6.78 -3.13
N ARG A 17 -15.70 -6.40 -3.83
CA ARG A 17 -16.64 -5.39 -3.31
C ARG A 17 -17.35 -5.88 -2.05
N LEU A 18 -17.74 -7.16 -2.02
CA LEU A 18 -18.40 -7.76 -0.87
C LEU A 18 -17.49 -7.77 0.36
N GLU A 19 -16.23 -8.20 0.20
CA GLU A 19 -15.23 -8.17 1.27
C GLU A 19 -15.08 -6.75 1.84
N PHE A 20 -15.03 -5.74 0.97
CA PHE A 20 -14.97 -4.36 1.40
C PHE A 20 -16.19 -3.94 2.22
N SER A 21 -17.40 -4.24 1.75
CA SER A 21 -18.63 -3.85 2.45
C SER A 21 -18.85 -4.61 3.76
N GLU A 22 -18.48 -5.87 3.83
CA GLU A 22 -18.81 -6.75 4.96
C GLU A 22 -17.69 -6.82 6.02
N THR A 23 -16.43 -6.58 5.62
CA THR A 23 -15.28 -6.75 6.51
C THR A 23 -14.47 -5.46 6.64
N ILE A 24 -14.06 -4.85 5.52
CA ILE A 24 -13.10 -3.73 5.57
C ILE A 24 -13.74 -2.44 6.09
N VAL A 25 -14.89 -2.04 5.54
CA VAL A 25 -15.58 -0.82 5.96
C VAL A 25 -16.01 -0.88 7.44
N PRO A 26 -16.64 -1.96 7.93
CA PRO A 26 -16.99 -2.07 9.35
C PRO A 26 -15.78 -2.02 10.29
N ARG A 27 -14.62 -2.57 9.88
CA ARG A 27 -13.44 -2.65 10.74
C ARG A 27 -12.57 -1.40 10.71
N PHE A 28 -12.41 -0.78 9.54
CA PHE A 28 -11.43 0.30 9.34
C PHE A 28 -12.06 1.65 8.99
N GLY A 29 -13.37 1.70 8.78
CA GLY A 29 -14.15 2.93 8.70
C GLY A 29 -14.66 3.29 7.30
N PRO A 30 -15.54 4.31 7.22
CA PRO A 30 -16.31 4.64 6.02
C PRO A 30 -15.47 5.19 4.86
N ALA A 31 -14.23 5.64 5.12
CA ALA A 31 -13.33 6.06 4.04
C ALA A 31 -13.12 4.94 3.01
N TYR A 32 -13.23 3.66 3.40
CA TYR A 32 -13.05 2.54 2.49
C TYR A 32 -14.28 2.21 1.63
N GLU A 33 -15.41 2.89 1.84
CA GLU A 33 -16.56 2.83 0.90
C GLU A 33 -16.18 3.39 -0.47
N ASN A 34 -15.26 4.36 -0.50
CA ASN A 34 -14.70 4.90 -1.73
C ASN A 34 -13.82 3.86 -2.44
N GLU A 35 -14.22 3.43 -3.64
CA GLU A 35 -13.51 2.42 -4.44
C GLU A 35 -12.12 2.84 -4.91
N HIS A 36 -11.81 4.14 -4.86
CA HIS A 36 -10.49 4.69 -5.18
C HIS A 36 -9.52 4.67 -3.99
N ARG A 37 -9.97 4.28 -2.80
CA ARG A 37 -9.14 4.09 -1.60
C ARG A 37 -8.88 2.60 -1.37
N ALA A 38 -7.80 2.27 -0.63
CA ALA A 38 -7.36 0.90 -0.35
C ALA A 38 -7.32 0.01 -1.61
N TRP A 39 -6.28 0.23 -2.41
CA TRP A 39 -6.05 -0.53 -3.62
C TRP A 39 -5.58 -1.96 -3.30
N TRP A 40 -6.26 -2.96 -3.86
CA TRP A 40 -5.73 -4.33 -3.92
C TRP A 40 -5.26 -4.64 -5.33
N ILE A 41 -4.29 -5.55 -5.45
CA ILE A 41 -3.90 -6.10 -6.75
C ILE A 41 -4.80 -7.29 -7.09
N ASP A 42 -5.34 -7.35 -8.31
CA ASP A 42 -6.10 -8.51 -8.79
C ASP A 42 -5.21 -9.78 -8.71
N SER A 43 -5.75 -10.86 -8.15
CA SER A 43 -5.00 -12.09 -7.89
C SER A 43 -4.44 -12.73 -9.16
N ARG A 44 -5.09 -12.55 -10.32
CA ARG A 44 -4.59 -13.02 -11.62
C ARG A 44 -3.41 -12.19 -12.09
N ASP A 45 -3.44 -10.88 -11.86
CA ASP A 45 -2.33 -9.99 -12.17
C ASP A 45 -1.14 -10.27 -11.25
N LEU A 46 -1.37 -10.55 -9.96
CA LEU A 46 -0.33 -10.97 -9.03
C LEU A 46 0.29 -12.31 -9.42
N LEU A 47 -0.53 -13.31 -9.77
CA LEU A 47 -0.04 -14.61 -10.25
C LEU A 47 0.78 -14.48 -11.52
N LYS A 48 0.35 -13.60 -12.45
CA LYS A 48 1.11 -13.31 -13.65
C LYS A 48 2.47 -12.67 -13.31
N ALA A 49 2.49 -11.65 -12.47
CA ALA A 49 3.72 -11.00 -12.03
C ALA A 49 4.69 -11.98 -11.34
N SER A 50 4.16 -12.90 -10.53
CA SER A 50 4.95 -13.95 -9.89
C SER A 50 5.61 -14.86 -10.92
N ARG A 51 4.86 -15.38 -11.90
CA ARG A 51 5.41 -16.24 -12.95
C ARG A 51 6.44 -15.51 -13.82
N GLU A 52 6.23 -14.23 -14.09
CA GLU A 52 7.17 -13.41 -14.85
C GLU A 52 8.47 -13.16 -14.06
N ALA A 53 8.37 -12.95 -12.74
CA ALA A 53 9.55 -12.86 -11.88
C ALA A 53 10.34 -14.18 -11.87
N ASP A 54 9.66 -15.32 -11.68
CA ASP A 54 10.28 -16.64 -11.66
C ASP A 54 11.03 -16.94 -12.96
N ALA A 55 10.42 -16.63 -14.11
CA ALA A 55 11.04 -16.83 -15.44
C ALA A 55 12.33 -16.01 -15.63
N LEU A 56 12.53 -14.96 -14.84
CA LEU A 56 13.69 -14.09 -14.86
C LEU A 56 14.68 -14.40 -13.72
N GLY A 57 14.42 -15.43 -12.91
CA GLY A 57 15.20 -15.74 -11.70
C GLY A 57 15.09 -14.64 -10.64
N LEU A 58 13.96 -13.96 -10.58
CA LEU A 58 13.64 -12.92 -9.59
C LEU A 58 12.61 -13.44 -8.58
N GLU A 59 12.53 -12.77 -7.43
CA GLU A 59 11.55 -13.05 -6.38
C GLU A 59 10.67 -11.80 -6.13
N LEU A 60 9.40 -12.02 -5.80
CA LEU A 60 8.51 -10.97 -5.32
C LEU A 60 8.74 -10.70 -3.82
N LEU A 61 9.32 -9.55 -3.50
CA LEU A 61 9.70 -9.19 -2.12
C LEU A 61 8.63 -8.41 -1.36
N GLY A 62 7.65 -7.83 -2.06
CA GLY A 62 6.48 -7.25 -1.42
C GLY A 62 5.84 -6.08 -2.15
N SER A 63 5.35 -5.09 -1.39
CA SER A 63 4.48 -4.01 -1.89
C SER A 63 5.17 -2.66 -1.93
N ILE A 64 4.68 -1.80 -2.83
CA ILE A 64 4.85 -0.35 -2.75
C ILE A 64 3.47 0.27 -2.97
N HIS A 65 3.03 1.12 -2.06
CA HIS A 65 1.79 1.88 -2.24
C HIS A 65 1.93 3.33 -1.77
N MET A 66 0.91 4.12 -2.08
CA MET A 66 0.90 5.56 -1.84
C MET A 66 -0.18 5.96 -0.85
N HIS A 67 0.20 6.83 0.08
CA HIS A 67 -0.72 7.62 0.88
C HIS A 67 -0.75 9.04 0.33
N PRO A 68 -1.81 9.46 -0.38
CA PRO A 68 -1.97 10.87 -0.72
C PRO A 68 -2.44 11.65 0.52
N ASP A 69 -2.30 12.97 0.49
CA ASP A 69 -2.76 13.90 1.52
C ASP A 69 -4.30 14.03 1.60
N TRP A 70 -5.01 12.91 1.59
CA TRP A 70 -6.47 12.83 1.65
C TRP A 70 -7.04 13.40 2.95
N HIS A 71 -6.26 13.44 4.03
CA HIS A 71 -6.70 14.05 5.28
C HIS A 71 -6.82 15.58 5.18
N ARG A 72 -6.25 16.19 4.14
CA ARG A 72 -6.47 17.59 3.78
C ARG A 72 -7.38 17.75 2.56
N LEU A 73 -7.28 16.84 1.58
CA LEU A 73 -7.98 16.93 0.29
C LEU A 73 -9.38 16.30 0.28
N GLY A 74 -9.63 15.26 1.09
CA GLY A 74 -10.89 14.53 1.11
C GLY A 74 -12.05 15.33 1.70
N PRO A 75 -13.30 14.85 1.68
CA PRO A 75 -14.42 15.50 2.37
C PRO A 75 -14.22 15.43 3.90
N PRO A 76 -14.75 16.38 4.69
CA PRO A 76 -14.47 16.49 6.13
C PRO A 76 -14.64 15.19 6.93
N GLN A 77 -15.68 14.42 6.64
CA GLN A 77 -15.97 13.13 7.29
C GLN A 77 -14.90 12.04 7.03
N GLU A 78 -14.12 12.17 5.95
CA GLU A 78 -13.03 11.24 5.60
C GLU A 78 -11.65 11.74 6.06
N ARG A 79 -11.58 12.91 6.72
CA ARG A 79 -10.31 13.52 7.20
C ARG A 79 -9.90 13.09 8.60
N ALA A 80 -10.68 12.21 9.24
CA ALA A 80 -10.45 11.79 10.62
C ALA A 80 -9.10 11.07 10.82
N VAL A 81 -8.57 10.45 9.77
CA VAL A 81 -7.28 9.75 9.81
C VAL A 81 -6.22 10.58 9.12
N VAL A 82 -5.24 11.06 9.87
CA VAL A 82 -4.05 11.71 9.33
C VAL A 82 -3.15 10.64 8.71
N LEU A 83 -2.92 10.77 7.40
CA LEU A 83 -2.05 9.87 6.65
C LEU A 83 -0.60 10.37 6.68
N SER A 84 0.33 9.43 6.66
CA SER A 84 1.79 9.63 6.62
C SER A 84 2.45 8.41 5.95
N GLU A 85 3.77 8.32 5.97
CA GLU A 85 4.52 7.12 5.56
C GLU A 85 4.38 5.95 6.54
N ARG A 86 3.66 6.13 7.65
CA ARG A 86 3.37 5.08 8.63
C ARG A 86 2.16 4.22 8.22
N PRO A 87 2.14 2.92 8.56
CA PRO A 87 1.03 2.04 8.25
C PRO A 87 -0.23 2.46 9.01
N THR A 88 -1.34 2.57 8.30
CA THR A 88 -2.67 2.66 8.90
C THR A 88 -3.08 1.30 9.51
N PRO A 89 -4.14 1.24 10.32
CA PRO A 89 -4.69 -0.03 10.78
C PRO A 89 -5.03 -1.01 9.64
N MET A 90 -5.46 -0.50 8.47
CA MET A 90 -5.72 -1.31 7.28
C MET A 90 -4.42 -1.86 6.67
N ASP A 91 -3.37 -1.04 6.59
CA ASP A 91 -2.07 -1.50 6.08
C ASP A 91 -1.48 -2.61 6.96
N ARG A 92 -1.56 -2.47 8.29
CA ARG A 92 -1.10 -3.52 9.24
C ARG A 92 -1.83 -4.83 9.01
N HIS A 93 -3.15 -4.76 8.83
CA HIS A 93 -3.96 -5.92 8.51
C HIS A 93 -3.49 -6.59 7.21
N VAL A 94 -3.33 -5.82 6.13
CA VAL A 94 -2.87 -6.35 4.84
C VAL A 94 -1.45 -6.91 4.92
N PHE A 95 -0.53 -6.22 5.59
CA PHE A 95 0.84 -6.69 5.75
C PHE A 95 0.87 -8.00 6.54
N GLY A 96 0.08 -8.12 7.60
CA GLY A 96 -0.07 -9.36 8.37
C GLY A 96 -0.64 -10.51 7.53
N GLN A 97 -1.63 -10.25 6.66
CA GLN A 97 -2.23 -11.29 5.79
C GLN A 97 -1.30 -11.73 4.64
N THR A 98 -0.58 -10.78 4.03
CA THR A 98 0.32 -11.07 2.90
C THR A 98 1.66 -11.65 3.33
N ALA A 99 2.11 -11.33 4.55
CA ALA A 99 3.40 -11.71 5.10
C ALA A 99 4.60 -11.34 4.20
N TRP A 100 4.43 -10.34 3.33
CA TRP A 100 5.50 -9.86 2.45
C TRP A 100 6.63 -9.24 3.27
N PRO A 101 7.90 -9.62 3.03
CA PRO A 101 9.01 -9.19 3.88
C PRO A 101 9.30 -7.69 3.78
N ILE A 102 8.92 -7.01 2.68
CA ILE A 102 9.16 -5.58 2.48
C ILE A 102 7.90 -4.89 1.95
N ASN A 103 7.37 -3.92 2.70
CA ASN A 103 6.25 -3.08 2.28
C ASN A 103 6.65 -1.61 2.35
N ILE A 104 6.53 -0.87 1.26
CA ILE A 104 6.95 0.53 1.19
C ILE A 104 5.73 1.44 1.09
N ILE A 105 5.68 2.44 1.95
CA ILE A 105 4.65 3.48 1.92
C ILE A 105 5.31 4.78 1.47
N CYS A 106 4.81 5.33 0.37
CA CYS A 106 5.15 6.66 -0.11
C CYS A 106 4.02 7.63 0.25
N TYR A 107 4.26 8.50 1.24
CA TYR A 107 3.34 9.60 1.51
C TYR A 107 3.64 10.76 0.58
N LEU A 108 2.61 11.25 -0.12
CA LEU A 108 2.69 12.44 -0.97
C LEU A 108 1.77 13.53 -0.43
N GLU A 109 2.35 14.71 -0.21
CA GLU A 109 1.60 15.89 0.16
C GLU A 109 1.89 17.07 -0.74
N ARG A 110 0.87 17.90 -0.93
CA ARG A 110 1.01 19.18 -1.60
C ARG A 110 1.02 20.28 -0.56
N ARG A 111 2.11 21.05 -0.49
CA ARG A 111 2.18 22.27 0.31
C ARG A 111 2.38 23.43 -0.65
N ALA A 112 1.40 24.34 -0.68
CA ALA A 112 1.33 25.42 -1.66
C ALA A 112 1.41 24.88 -3.13
N ASP A 113 2.45 25.27 -3.86
CA ASP A 113 2.70 24.91 -5.26
C ASP A 113 3.69 23.74 -5.43
N ALA A 114 4.22 23.18 -4.33
CA ALA A 114 5.18 22.09 -4.35
C ALA A 114 4.62 20.77 -3.80
N PHE A 115 5.13 19.66 -4.34
CA PHE A 115 4.90 18.31 -3.83
C PHE A 115 6.08 17.85 -2.98
N TYR A 116 5.77 17.28 -1.82
CA TYR A 116 6.71 16.69 -0.90
C TYR A 116 6.40 15.20 -0.77
N HIS A 117 7.44 14.41 -0.49
CA HIS A 117 7.29 12.99 -0.25
C HIS A 117 8.04 12.54 0.99
N ALA A 118 7.48 11.56 1.69
CA ALA A 118 8.14 10.77 2.71
C ALA A 118 8.02 9.29 2.36
N LEU A 119 9.09 8.52 2.60
CA LEU A 119 9.18 7.10 2.26
C LEU A 119 9.61 6.33 3.50
N ALA A 120 8.90 5.25 3.83
CA ALA A 120 9.30 4.30 4.85
C ALA A 120 9.04 2.87 4.38
N ALA A 121 9.86 1.94 4.86
CA ALA A 121 9.74 0.51 4.60
C ALA A 121 9.35 -0.23 5.87
N TRP A 122 8.54 -1.27 5.74
CA TRP A 122 7.89 -1.96 6.85
C TRP A 122 7.90 -3.47 6.64
N ALA A 123 8.31 -4.20 7.67
CA ALA A 123 8.07 -5.63 7.80
C ALA A 123 6.72 -5.88 8.48
N PRO A 124 6.05 -7.00 8.16
CA PRO A 124 4.75 -7.32 8.72
C PRO A 124 4.84 -7.55 10.23
N PRO A 125 3.73 -7.43 10.97
CA PRO A 125 3.70 -7.82 12.37
C PRO A 125 4.07 -9.32 12.51
N PRO A 126 4.61 -9.75 13.67
CA PRO A 126 4.88 -11.16 13.92
C PRO A 126 3.62 -12.01 13.71
N ALA A 127 3.77 -13.21 13.14
CA ALA A 127 2.64 -14.09 12.79
C ALA A 127 1.76 -14.45 14.01
N GLU A 128 2.35 -14.49 15.20
CA GLU A 128 1.66 -14.77 16.47
C GLU A 128 0.77 -13.60 16.93
N HIS A 129 1.00 -12.39 16.41
CA HIS A 129 0.34 -11.15 16.85
C HIS A 129 0.04 -10.22 15.68
N LEU A 130 -0.87 -10.63 14.78
CA LEU A 130 -1.23 -9.88 13.56
C LEU A 130 -1.79 -8.47 13.81
N ASP A 131 -2.29 -8.17 15.01
CA ASP A 131 -2.77 -6.85 15.39
C ASP A 131 -1.65 -5.95 15.98
N SER A 132 -0.42 -6.44 16.07
CA SER A 132 0.73 -5.66 16.54
C SER A 132 1.19 -4.62 15.50
N GLU A 133 2.07 -3.73 15.96
CA GLU A 133 2.72 -2.76 15.09
C GLU A 133 3.66 -3.44 14.07
N CYS A 134 3.72 -2.86 12.88
CA CYS A 134 4.73 -3.25 11.89
C CYS A 134 6.11 -2.79 12.33
N THR A 135 7.14 -3.54 11.92
CA THR A 135 8.53 -3.15 12.22
C THR A 135 9.06 -2.28 11.10
N GLU A 136 9.49 -1.06 11.41
CA GLU A 136 10.15 -0.18 10.45
C GLU A 136 11.49 -0.79 10.01
N LEU A 137 11.73 -0.83 8.71
CA LEU A 137 12.96 -1.34 8.10
C LEU A 137 13.86 -0.16 7.71
N PRO A 138 15.18 -0.21 8.02
CA PRO A 138 16.12 0.81 7.57
C PRO A 138 16.15 0.92 6.04
N LEU A 139 15.62 2.01 5.51
CA LEU A 139 15.61 2.29 4.08
C LEU A 139 16.86 3.10 3.68
N ARG A 140 17.64 2.60 2.73
CA ARG A 140 18.77 3.33 2.14
C ARG A 140 18.46 3.64 0.69
N VAL A 141 18.12 4.90 0.41
CA VAL A 141 17.87 5.36 -0.96
C VAL A 141 19.20 5.70 -1.61
N ARG A 142 19.63 4.90 -2.58
CA ARG A 142 20.78 5.24 -3.42
C ARG A 142 20.31 6.20 -4.51
N THR A 143 20.53 7.49 -4.31
CA THR A 143 20.33 8.48 -5.37
C THR A 143 21.52 8.41 -6.33
N SER A 144 21.47 7.53 -7.33
CA SER A 144 22.33 7.70 -8.51
C SER A 144 21.71 8.78 -9.37
N THR A 145 22.16 10.02 -9.21
CA THR A 145 22.03 11.00 -10.28
C THR A 145 22.86 10.48 -11.44
N ALA A 146 22.22 10.03 -12.52
CA ALA A 146 22.88 10.13 -13.81
C ALA A 146 23.13 11.63 -14.00
N ALA A 147 24.36 12.07 -13.76
CA ALA A 147 24.78 13.39 -14.18
C ALA A 147 24.54 13.43 -15.69
N GLY A 148 23.55 14.22 -16.11
CA GLY A 148 23.25 14.41 -17.53
C GLY A 148 24.50 14.88 -18.25
N VAL A 149 24.81 14.19 -19.35
CA VAL A 149 25.73 14.61 -20.40
C VAL A 149 25.03 15.69 -21.22
#